data_AF-A0A2E7D2T2-F1
#
_entry.id   AF-A0A2E7D2T2-F1
#
_cell.length_a   1.000
_cell.length_b   1.000
_cell.length_c   1.000
_cell.angle_alpha   90.00
_cell.angle_beta   90.00
_cell.angle_gamma   90.00
#
_symmetry.space_group_name_H-M   'P 1'
#
loop_
_entity.id
_entity.type
_entity.pdbx_description
1 polymer ?
#
loop_
_entity_poly.entity_id
_entity_poly.type
_entity_poly.pdbx_seq_one_letter_code
_entity_poly.pdbx_strand_id
1 'polypeptide(L)'
;MLEQLLADLFGDQHLLRQNIIPAEILFGHPGFQRAYHNLQLSGVHRITLYAADVARSHDGRWWISGDRTHAPAGLGFALENRVIASRVLPTAYRAINVMRLAPFFSQLRQTLRDSAQRFKENPRIVLLTRGPESPTYFEDVYLARYLGYTLAEGGDLAVREGRVMLKTLGGLLPVEVIFRRVPDGDCDPVELAPASLSGISGLVDVAR
;
A
#
# COMPACT_ATOMS: atom_id res chain seq x y z
N MET A 1 -17.54 2.09 -2.89
CA MET A 1 -17.92 3.10 -1.87
C MET A 1 -16.70 3.84 -1.32
N LEU A 2 -15.76 3.19 -0.60
CA LEU A 2 -14.59 3.89 -0.02
C LEU A 2 -13.73 4.63 -1.05
N GLU A 3 -13.48 4.04 -2.22
CA GLU A 3 -12.76 4.69 -3.32
C GLU A 3 -13.44 6.00 -3.77
N GLN A 4 -14.77 5.98 -3.92
CA GLN A 4 -15.55 7.15 -4.32
C GLN A 4 -15.60 8.22 -3.23
N LEU A 5 -15.70 7.79 -1.96
CA LEU A 5 -15.62 8.67 -0.81
C LEU A 5 -14.27 9.39 -0.78
N LEU A 6 -13.17 8.65 -0.95
CA LEU A 6 -11.83 9.22 -0.98
C LEU A 6 -11.64 10.18 -2.17
N ALA A 7 -12.15 9.81 -3.35
CA ALA A 7 -12.10 10.65 -4.53
C ALA A 7 -12.88 11.97 -4.36
N ASP A 8 -14.04 11.94 -3.69
CA ASP A 8 -14.81 13.15 -3.40
C ASP A 8 -14.13 14.02 -2.34
N LEU A 9 -13.71 13.44 -1.20
CA LEU A 9 -13.11 14.19 -0.09
C LEU A 9 -11.79 14.88 -0.46
N PHE A 10 -11.00 14.26 -1.35
CA PHE A 10 -9.77 14.86 -1.88
C PHE A 10 -9.95 15.52 -3.25
N GLY A 11 -11.17 15.56 -3.80
CA GLY A 11 -11.48 16.20 -5.08
C GLY A 11 -12.54 17.27 -4.92
N ASP A 12 -13.67 17.09 -5.59
CA ASP A 12 -14.73 18.10 -5.69
C ASP A 12 -15.54 18.33 -4.39
N GLN A 13 -15.39 17.47 -3.38
CA GLN A 13 -15.98 17.62 -2.04
C GLN A 13 -17.50 17.87 -2.03
N HIS A 14 -18.25 17.14 -2.88
CA HIS A 14 -19.71 17.22 -2.93
C HIS A 14 -20.34 16.88 -1.58
N LEU A 15 -19.80 15.90 -0.86
CA LEU A 15 -20.33 15.48 0.44
C LEU A 15 -20.21 16.58 1.50
N LEU A 16 -19.17 17.43 1.41
CA LEU A 16 -19.03 18.61 2.26
C LEU A 16 -20.00 19.71 1.81
N ARG A 17 -20.06 19.99 0.50
CA ARG A 17 -20.95 21.02 -0.07
C ARG A 17 -22.44 20.74 0.20
N GLN A 18 -22.82 19.47 0.29
CA GLN A 18 -24.17 19.03 0.61
C GLN A 18 -24.43 18.85 2.11
N ASN A 19 -23.44 19.14 2.98
CA ASN A 19 -23.49 18.93 4.42
C ASN A 19 -23.82 17.48 4.84
N ILE A 20 -23.46 16.49 4.02
CA ILE A 20 -23.57 15.07 4.39
C ILE A 20 -22.44 14.71 5.37
N ILE A 21 -21.24 15.25 5.12
CA ILE A 21 -20.10 15.14 6.02
C ILE A 21 -19.74 16.56 6.50
N PRO A 22 -19.74 16.83 7.82
CA PRO A 22 -19.27 18.09 8.35
C PRO A 22 -17.81 18.37 7.97
N ALA A 23 -17.53 19.58 7.50
CA ALA A 23 -16.20 20.00 7.07
C ALA A 23 -15.16 19.91 8.21
N GLU A 24 -15.59 20.13 9.44
CA GLU A 24 -14.77 20.08 10.64
C GLU A 24 -14.22 18.67 10.88
N ILE A 25 -15.00 17.63 10.54
CA ILE A 25 -14.55 16.24 10.66
C ILE A 25 -13.42 15.96 9.68
N LEU A 26 -13.51 16.45 8.44
CA LEU A 26 -12.46 16.23 7.45
C LEU A 26 -11.22 17.08 7.77
N PHE A 27 -11.38 18.40 7.86
CA PHE A 27 -10.26 19.34 7.95
C PHE A 27 -9.59 19.36 9.33
N GLY A 28 -10.29 18.92 10.37
CA GLY A 28 -9.73 18.71 11.70
C GLY A 28 -9.03 17.36 11.89
N HIS A 29 -9.19 16.42 10.95
CA HIS A 29 -8.62 15.09 11.09
C HIS A 29 -7.10 15.10 10.84
N PRO A 30 -6.27 14.53 11.72
CA PRO A 30 -4.80 14.55 11.58
C PRO A 30 -4.29 13.75 10.37
N GLY A 31 -5.07 12.77 9.90
CA GLY A 31 -4.78 12.04 8.67
C GLY A 31 -5.17 12.77 7.38
N PHE A 32 -5.80 13.94 7.46
CA PHE A 32 -6.12 14.73 6.26
C PHE A 32 -4.90 15.51 5.79
N GLN A 33 -4.24 15.01 4.75
CA GLN A 33 -3.08 15.64 4.14
C GLN A 33 -3.50 16.52 2.95
N ARG A 34 -3.43 17.84 3.12
CA ARG A 34 -3.81 18.82 2.08
C ARG A 34 -3.04 18.64 0.77
N ALA A 35 -1.80 18.16 0.84
CA ALA A 35 -0.96 17.89 -0.32
C ALA A 35 -1.57 16.88 -1.31
N TYR A 36 -2.50 16.02 -0.86
CA TYR A 36 -3.19 15.06 -1.73
C TYR A 36 -4.46 15.61 -2.39
N HIS A 37 -4.87 16.84 -2.08
CA HIS A 37 -6.06 17.44 -2.69
C HIS A 37 -5.84 17.66 -4.20
N ASN A 38 -6.82 17.27 -5.00
CA ASN A 38 -6.79 17.24 -6.46
C ASN A 38 -5.64 16.43 -7.08
N LEU A 39 -5.01 15.52 -6.33
CA LEU A 39 -4.04 14.59 -6.88
C LEU A 39 -4.75 13.64 -7.86
N GLN A 40 -4.41 13.72 -9.15
CA GLN A 40 -5.04 12.95 -10.23
C GLN A 40 -4.23 11.69 -10.54
N LEU A 41 -4.60 10.57 -9.94
CA LEU A 41 -3.97 9.28 -10.26
C LEU A 41 -4.53 8.74 -11.59
N SER A 42 -3.86 9.07 -12.69
CA SER A 42 -4.28 8.63 -14.03
C SER A 42 -4.23 7.11 -14.16
N GLY A 43 -5.40 6.49 -14.39
CA GLY A 43 -5.51 5.07 -14.74
C GLY A 43 -5.24 4.09 -13.58
N VAL A 44 -5.23 4.55 -12.33
CA VAL A 44 -4.97 3.71 -11.15
C VAL A 44 -5.97 4.04 -10.04
N HIS A 45 -6.42 3.03 -9.31
CA HIS A 45 -7.23 3.20 -8.10
C HIS A 45 -6.40 3.83 -6.96
N ARG A 46 -7.02 4.70 -6.16
CA ARG A 46 -6.41 5.26 -4.96
C ARG A 46 -6.22 4.17 -3.89
N ILE A 47 -7.20 3.28 -3.75
CA ILE A 47 -7.15 2.14 -2.83
C ILE A 47 -6.83 0.86 -3.60
N THR A 48 -5.54 0.54 -3.72
CA THR A 48 -5.08 -0.70 -4.38
C THR A 48 -5.27 -1.93 -3.50
N LEU A 49 -5.15 -1.77 -2.19
CA LEU A 49 -5.28 -2.84 -1.20
C LEU A 49 -6.17 -2.36 -0.05
N TYR A 50 -7.16 -3.17 0.28
CA TYR A 50 -8.08 -2.95 1.38
C TYR A 50 -8.02 -4.13 2.34
N ALA A 51 -8.02 -3.84 3.64
CA ALA A 51 -8.22 -4.85 4.66
C ALA A 51 -9.30 -4.39 5.65
N ALA A 52 -10.02 -5.37 6.20
CA ALA A 52 -11.06 -5.15 7.20
C ALA A 52 -10.75 -5.97 8.44
N ASP A 53 -10.85 -5.32 9.61
CA ASP A 53 -10.84 -5.99 10.89
C ASP A 53 -12.24 -6.58 11.13
N VAL A 54 -12.35 -7.91 11.18
CA VAL A 54 -13.64 -8.62 11.29
C VAL A 54 -13.74 -9.40 12.59
N ALA A 55 -14.92 -9.36 13.20
CA ALA A 55 -15.26 -10.15 14.39
C ALA A 55 -16.53 -10.96 14.12
N ARG A 56 -16.61 -12.17 14.71
CA ARG A 56 -17.81 -13.01 14.67
C ARG A 56 -18.41 -13.07 16.07
N SER A 57 -19.65 -12.61 16.19
CA SER A 57 -20.44 -12.64 17.42
C SER A 57 -20.87 -14.06 17.77
N HIS A 58 -21.26 -14.28 19.03
CA HIS A 58 -21.74 -15.57 19.55
C HIS A 58 -23.02 -16.05 18.85
N ASP A 59 -23.82 -15.14 18.29
CA ASP A 59 -25.00 -15.42 17.46
C ASP A 59 -24.65 -15.73 16.00
N GLY A 60 -23.36 -15.79 15.67
CA GLY A 60 -22.84 -16.14 14.35
C GLY A 60 -22.73 -14.98 13.37
N ARG A 61 -23.18 -13.77 13.73
CA ARG A 61 -23.12 -12.57 12.88
C ARG A 61 -21.69 -12.04 12.74
N TRP A 62 -21.34 -11.56 11.56
CA TRP A 62 -20.08 -10.90 11.27
C TRP A 62 -20.20 -9.39 11.44
N TRP A 63 -19.17 -8.79 12.01
CA TRP A 63 -19.04 -7.36 12.25
C TRP A 63 -17.71 -6.88 11.68
N ILE A 64 -17.71 -5.69 11.07
CA ILE A 64 -16.50 -4.98 10.68
C ILE A 64 -16.22 -3.95 11.76
N SER A 65 -15.08 -4.06 12.44
CA SER A 65 -14.67 -3.11 13.48
C SER A 65 -13.73 -2.03 12.96
N GLY A 66 -13.16 -2.21 11.77
CA GLY A 66 -12.26 -1.22 11.19
C GLY A 66 -11.89 -1.49 9.74
N ASP A 67 -11.69 -0.41 8.99
CA ASP A 67 -11.23 -0.41 7.60
C ASP A 67 -9.77 0.06 7.54
N ARG A 68 -8.94 -0.61 6.72
CA ARG A 68 -7.53 -0.27 6.51
C ARG A 68 -7.28 -0.04 5.02
N THR A 69 -7.05 1.21 4.66
CA THR A 69 -6.87 1.66 3.26
C THR A 69 -5.48 2.26 2.98
N HIS A 70 -4.62 2.34 4.00
CA HIS A 70 -3.26 2.89 3.89
C HIS A 70 -2.29 1.79 3.42
N ALA A 71 -1.42 1.33 4.31
CA ALA A 71 -0.49 0.23 4.08
C ALA A 71 -0.78 -0.91 5.09
N PRO A 72 -1.88 -1.67 4.92
CA PRO A 72 -2.27 -2.69 5.89
C PRO A 72 -1.22 -3.78 6.00
N ALA A 73 -0.82 -4.11 7.23
CA ALA A 73 0.01 -5.26 7.57
C ALA A 73 -0.81 -6.56 7.64
N GLY A 74 -0.14 -7.70 7.54
CA GLY A 74 -0.71 -9.04 7.74
C GLY A 74 -0.60 -9.98 6.55
N LEU A 75 -0.31 -9.50 5.33
CA LEU A 75 -0.18 -10.36 4.15
C LEU A 75 1.05 -11.27 4.24
N GLY A 76 2.19 -10.73 4.68
CA GLY A 76 3.41 -11.51 4.87
C GLY A 76 3.24 -12.55 5.97
N PHE A 77 2.65 -12.16 7.10
CA PHE A 77 2.33 -13.06 8.19
C PHE A 77 1.34 -14.16 7.78
N ALA A 78 0.27 -13.83 7.06
CA ALA A 78 -0.71 -14.81 6.60
C ALA A 78 -0.07 -15.86 5.68
N LEU A 79 0.83 -15.42 4.79
CA LEU A 79 1.55 -16.29 3.89
C LEU A 79 2.56 -17.17 4.63
N GLU A 80 3.37 -16.60 5.52
CA GLU A 80 4.35 -17.37 6.29
C GLU A 80 3.64 -18.38 7.21
N ASN A 81 2.65 -17.95 7.98
CA ASN A 81 1.84 -18.82 8.84
C ASN A 81 1.25 -19.97 8.03
N ARG A 82 0.79 -19.71 6.80
CA ARG A 82 0.28 -20.75 5.91
C ARG A 82 1.36 -21.78 5.54
N VAL A 83 2.56 -21.32 5.20
CA VAL A 83 3.70 -22.18 4.85
C VAL A 83 4.12 -23.02 6.05
N ILE A 84 4.33 -22.40 7.22
CA ILE A 84 4.77 -23.07 8.45
C ILE A 84 3.73 -24.09 8.89
N ALA A 85 2.46 -23.71 9.01
CA ALA A 85 1.42 -24.61 9.49
C ALA A 85 1.22 -25.82 8.55
N SER A 86 1.38 -25.64 7.24
CA SER A 86 1.33 -26.77 6.28
C SER A 86 2.46 -27.79 6.48
N ARG A 87 3.62 -27.35 6.99
CA ARG A 87 4.79 -28.21 7.26
C ARG A 87 4.70 -28.88 8.63
N VAL A 88 4.22 -28.15 9.63
CA VAL A 88 4.14 -28.64 11.02
C VAL A 88 2.92 -29.56 11.22
N LEU A 89 1.81 -29.30 10.52
CA LEU A 89 0.55 -30.06 10.66
C LEU A 89 0.09 -30.70 9.34
N PRO A 90 0.94 -31.51 8.66
CA PRO A 90 0.66 -32.00 7.31
C PRO A 90 -0.55 -32.96 7.25
N THR A 91 -0.83 -33.70 8.33
CA THR A 91 -1.99 -34.59 8.39
C THR A 91 -3.29 -33.80 8.52
N ALA A 92 -3.34 -32.80 9.41
CA ALA A 92 -4.50 -31.93 9.54
C ALA A 92 -4.77 -31.16 8.24
N TYR A 93 -3.73 -30.60 7.61
CA TYR A 93 -3.84 -29.90 6.33
C TYR A 93 -4.36 -30.76 5.18
N ARG A 94 -4.07 -32.08 5.18
CA ARG A 94 -4.62 -33.01 4.20
C ARG A 94 -6.06 -33.42 4.51
N ALA A 95 -6.45 -33.38 5.78
CA ALA A 95 -7.80 -33.75 6.22
C ALA A 95 -8.85 -32.64 5.99
N ILE A 96 -8.42 -31.38 5.79
CA ILE A 96 -9.31 -30.24 5.53
C ILE A 96 -9.03 -29.61 4.16
N ASN A 97 -10.03 -28.97 3.57
CA ASN A 97 -9.87 -28.28 2.29
C ASN A 97 -9.31 -26.85 2.49
N VAL A 98 -8.00 -26.74 2.74
CA VAL A 98 -7.35 -25.44 2.94
C VAL A 98 -7.33 -24.64 1.64
N MET A 99 -8.02 -23.49 1.61
CA MET A 99 -8.01 -22.58 0.46
C MET A 99 -6.61 -22.03 0.20
N ARG A 100 -6.09 -22.14 -1.03
CA ARG A 100 -4.75 -21.65 -1.39
C ARG A 100 -4.69 -20.12 -1.41
N LEU A 101 -3.59 -19.54 -0.92
CA LEU A 101 -3.35 -18.09 -1.00
C LEU A 101 -2.74 -17.65 -2.34
N ALA A 102 -2.17 -18.57 -3.11
CA ALA A 102 -1.49 -18.26 -4.37
C ALA A 102 -2.34 -17.46 -5.39
N PRO A 103 -3.66 -17.72 -5.54
CA PRO A 103 -4.51 -16.91 -6.42
C PRO A 103 -4.57 -15.44 -5.99
N PHE A 104 -4.70 -15.15 -4.69
CA PHE A 104 -4.72 -13.79 -4.16
C PHE A 104 -3.43 -13.04 -4.52
N PHE A 105 -2.27 -13.63 -4.25
CA PHE A 105 -1.00 -12.98 -4.55
C PHE A 105 -0.72 -12.86 -6.06
N SER A 106 -1.23 -13.80 -6.87
CA SER A 106 -1.16 -13.69 -8.32
C SER A 106 -1.99 -12.50 -8.82
N GLN A 107 -3.19 -12.32 -8.26
CA GLN A 107 -4.02 -11.15 -8.55
C GLN A 107 -3.35 -9.86 -8.08
N LEU A 108 -2.76 -9.83 -6.88
CA LEU A 108 -2.04 -8.65 -6.37
C LEU A 108 -0.88 -8.25 -7.31
N ARG A 109 -0.07 -9.21 -7.77
CA ARG A 109 1.00 -8.93 -8.75
C ARG A 109 0.45 -8.39 -10.05
N GLN A 110 -0.68 -8.94 -10.52
CA GLN A 110 -1.31 -8.47 -11.76
C GLN A 110 -1.82 -7.03 -11.59
N THR A 111 -2.53 -6.73 -10.50
CA THR A 111 -3.00 -5.38 -10.17
C THR A 111 -1.85 -4.37 -10.12
N LEU A 112 -0.73 -4.71 -9.48
CA LEU A 112 0.46 -3.83 -9.43
C LEU A 112 1.13 -3.66 -10.80
N ARG A 113 1.11 -4.68 -11.66
CA ARG A 113 1.62 -4.54 -13.04
C ARG A 113 0.72 -3.67 -13.89
N ASP A 114 -0.60 -3.83 -13.76
CA ASP A 114 -1.60 -3.09 -14.52
C ASP A 114 -1.63 -1.61 -14.14
N SER A 115 -1.19 -1.24 -12.93
CA SER A 115 -1.03 0.15 -12.53
C SER A 115 0.15 0.87 -13.19
N ALA A 116 1.04 0.15 -13.88
CA ALA A 116 2.15 0.78 -14.58
C ALA A 116 1.66 1.61 -15.78
N GLN A 117 2.01 2.88 -15.80
CA GLN A 117 1.65 3.77 -16.91
C GLN A 117 2.61 3.60 -18.11
N ARG A 118 3.89 3.31 -17.84
CA ARG A 118 4.93 3.10 -18.85
C ARG A 118 5.57 1.72 -18.67
N PHE A 119 6.32 1.26 -19.69
CA PHE A 119 7.01 -0.04 -19.69
C PHE A 119 6.12 -1.24 -19.27
N LYS A 120 4.87 -1.25 -19.73
CA LYS A 120 3.81 -2.19 -19.28
C LYS A 120 4.15 -3.68 -19.39
N GLU A 121 5.02 -4.06 -20.33
CA GLU A 121 5.43 -5.45 -20.52
C GLU A 121 6.22 -5.99 -19.32
N ASN A 122 7.13 -5.17 -18.78
CA ASN A 122 7.99 -5.52 -17.66
C ASN A 122 8.28 -4.28 -16.78
N PRO A 123 7.27 -3.77 -16.05
CA PRO A 123 7.44 -2.57 -15.24
C PRO A 123 8.33 -2.86 -14.04
N ARG A 124 9.22 -1.92 -13.70
CA ARG A 124 10.01 -2.02 -12.48
C ARG A 124 9.13 -1.67 -11.29
N ILE A 125 8.82 -2.68 -10.49
CA ILE A 125 8.04 -2.54 -9.26
C ILE A 125 8.98 -2.68 -8.07
N VAL A 126 8.92 -1.72 -7.14
CA VAL A 126 9.64 -1.76 -5.86
C VAL A 126 8.66 -1.85 -4.71
N LEU A 127 9.05 -2.52 -3.63
CA LEU A 127 8.33 -2.50 -2.36
C LEU A 127 9.06 -1.52 -1.44
N LEU A 128 8.41 -0.38 -1.14
CA LEU A 128 8.98 0.66 -0.29
C LEU A 128 8.70 0.31 1.18
N THR A 129 9.76 0.11 1.96
CA THR A 129 9.69 -0.23 3.40
C THR A 129 10.21 0.91 4.28
N ARG A 130 9.83 0.87 5.56
CA ARG A 130 10.35 1.76 6.61
C ARG A 130 11.75 1.34 7.12
N GLY A 131 12.25 0.18 6.67
CA GLY A 131 13.55 -0.36 7.07
C GLY A 131 13.49 -1.23 8.33
N PRO A 132 14.66 -1.75 8.77
CA PRO A 132 14.78 -2.77 9.82
C PRO A 132 14.17 -2.43 11.18
N GLU A 133 14.11 -1.14 11.53
CA GLU A 133 13.55 -0.66 12.79
C GLU A 133 12.02 -0.77 12.84
N SER A 134 11.36 -1.06 11.72
CA SER A 134 9.92 -1.24 11.67
C SER A 134 9.49 -2.59 12.24
N PRO A 135 8.47 -2.63 13.12
CA PRO A 135 7.89 -3.88 13.61
C PRO A 135 7.36 -4.81 12.50
N THR A 136 7.05 -4.26 11.33
CA THR A 136 6.53 -5.00 10.17
C THR A 136 7.60 -5.28 9.12
N TYR A 137 8.87 -4.94 9.36
CA TYR A 137 9.94 -5.13 8.39
C TYR A 137 10.08 -6.58 7.93
N PHE A 138 9.92 -7.52 8.85
CA PHE A 138 9.91 -8.95 8.52
C PHE A 138 8.90 -9.29 7.42
N GLU A 139 7.66 -8.79 7.55
CA GLU A 139 6.62 -9.01 6.55
C GLU A 139 7.00 -8.37 5.21
N ASP A 140 7.55 -7.16 5.22
CA ASP A 140 7.96 -6.46 4.00
C ASP A 140 9.04 -7.25 3.23
N VAL A 141 10.05 -7.76 3.93
CA VAL A 141 11.10 -8.63 3.36
C VAL A 141 10.49 -9.91 2.78
N TYR A 142 9.60 -10.55 3.54
CA TYR A 142 8.97 -11.80 3.13
C TYR A 142 8.10 -11.61 1.88
N LEU A 143 7.31 -10.54 1.85
CA LEU A 143 6.47 -10.18 0.71
C LEU A 143 7.29 -9.80 -0.51
N ALA A 144 8.32 -8.95 -0.36
CA ALA A 144 9.18 -8.56 -1.47
C ALA A 144 9.80 -9.80 -2.14
N ARG A 145 10.33 -10.73 -1.32
CA ARG A 145 10.89 -12.00 -1.81
C ARG A 145 9.84 -12.87 -2.50
N TYR A 146 8.65 -13.00 -1.93
CA TYR A 146 7.60 -13.84 -2.50
C TYR A 146 7.02 -13.29 -3.81
N LEU A 147 6.85 -11.97 -3.88
CA LEU A 147 6.32 -11.28 -5.05
C LEU A 147 7.38 -11.10 -6.15
N GLY A 148 8.67 -11.16 -5.79
CA GLY A 148 9.79 -10.96 -6.71
C GLY A 148 10.09 -9.49 -6.97
N TYR A 149 9.84 -8.62 -5.99
CA TYR A 149 10.09 -7.18 -6.09
C TYR A 149 11.32 -6.76 -5.31
N THR A 150 11.98 -5.70 -5.79
CA THR A 150 13.09 -5.08 -5.06
C THR A 150 12.53 -4.42 -3.80
N LEU A 151 13.01 -4.85 -2.63
CA LEU A 151 12.81 -4.14 -1.37
C LEU A 151 13.70 -2.90 -1.39
N ALA A 152 13.13 -1.72 -1.12
CA ALA A 152 13.85 -0.46 -1.12
C ALA A 152 13.40 0.40 0.07
N GLU A 153 14.34 1.11 0.67
CA GLU A 153 14.08 2.20 1.62
C GLU A 153 14.02 3.54 0.88
N GLY A 154 13.54 4.59 1.57
CA GLY A 154 13.51 5.95 1.00
C GLY A 154 14.88 6.40 0.49
N GLY A 155 15.95 6.03 1.22
CA GLY A 155 17.34 6.30 0.85
C GLY A 155 17.84 5.58 -0.40
N ASP A 156 17.18 4.52 -0.87
CA ASP A 156 17.54 3.82 -2.11
C ASP A 156 16.91 4.46 -3.34
N LEU A 157 15.94 5.34 -3.13
CA LEU A 157 15.14 5.98 -4.16
C LEU A 157 15.47 7.47 -4.26
N ALA A 158 15.34 8.04 -5.45
CA ALA A 158 15.49 9.47 -5.66
C ALA A 158 14.60 9.93 -6.81
N VAL A 159 14.07 11.14 -6.69
CA VAL A 159 13.37 11.80 -7.79
C VAL A 159 14.39 12.47 -8.71
N ARG A 160 14.32 12.15 -10.01
CA ARG A 160 15.08 12.82 -11.07
C ARG A 160 14.19 12.98 -12.29
N GLU A 161 14.19 14.18 -12.87
CA GLU A 161 13.43 14.50 -14.10
C GLU A 161 11.95 14.08 -14.01
N GLY A 162 11.32 14.34 -12.86
CA GLY A 162 9.92 13.99 -12.61
C GLY A 162 9.64 12.49 -12.50
N ARG A 163 10.65 11.67 -12.18
CA ARG A 163 10.50 10.22 -12.02
C ARG A 163 11.21 9.70 -10.79
N VAL A 164 10.64 8.68 -10.16
CA VAL A 164 11.34 7.93 -9.11
C VAL A 164 12.34 6.99 -9.76
N MET A 165 13.57 7.05 -9.28
CA MET A 165 14.69 6.25 -9.73
C MET A 165 15.23 5.41 -8.57
N LEU A 166 15.52 4.14 -8.83
CA LEU A 166 16.26 3.25 -7.96
C LEU A 166 17.77 3.48 -8.14
N LYS A 167 18.47 3.73 -7.05
CA LYS A 167 19.93 3.85 -7.01
C LYS A 167 20.54 2.46 -7.08
N THR A 168 21.38 2.22 -8.08
CA THR A 168 22.18 0.99 -8.18
C THR A 168 23.64 1.35 -8.39
N LEU A 169 24.53 0.37 -8.20
CA LEU A 169 25.95 0.55 -8.53
C LEU A 169 26.18 0.87 -10.01
N GLY A 170 25.30 0.40 -10.90
CA GLY A 170 25.35 0.67 -12.34
C GLY A 170 24.67 1.98 -12.76
N GLY A 171 24.17 2.77 -11.80
CA GLY A 171 23.46 4.02 -12.06
C GLY A 171 21.97 3.97 -11.68
N LEU A 172 21.22 4.95 -12.18
CA LEU A 172 19.82 5.15 -11.84
C LEU A 172 18.90 4.34 -12.77
N LEU A 173 18.00 3.55 -12.19
CA LEU A 173 17.00 2.79 -12.94
C LEU A 173 15.60 3.33 -12.65
N PRO A 174 14.78 3.65 -13.67
CA PRO A 174 13.43 4.15 -13.44
C PRO A 174 12.54 3.11 -12.76
N VAL A 175 11.76 3.57 -11.79
CA VAL A 175 10.73 2.81 -11.07
C VAL A 175 9.36 3.20 -11.64
N GLU A 176 8.57 2.21 -12.01
CA GLU A 176 7.23 2.43 -12.58
C GLU A 176 6.12 2.33 -11.53
N VAL A 177 6.29 1.46 -10.54
CA VAL A 177 5.29 1.23 -9.50
C VAL A 177 5.98 1.07 -8.16
N ILE A 178 5.44 1.76 -7.15
CA ILE A 178 5.88 1.64 -5.76
C ILE A 178 4.77 0.96 -4.99
N PHE A 179 4.97 -0.30 -4.60
CA PHE A 179 4.13 -0.93 -3.60
C PHE A 179 4.54 -0.44 -2.21
N ARG A 180 3.85 0.59 -1.76
CA ARG A 180 4.18 1.31 -0.54
C ARG A 180 3.78 0.56 0.74
N ARG A 181 4.72 0.46 1.69
CA ARG A 181 4.52 -0.02 3.07
C ARG A 181 4.78 1.04 4.14
N VAL A 182 5.11 2.26 3.72
CA VAL A 182 5.31 3.45 4.57
C VAL A 182 3.97 4.17 4.75
N PRO A 183 3.63 4.71 5.94
CA PRO A 183 2.45 5.55 6.14
C PRO A 183 2.38 6.74 5.17
N ASP A 184 1.18 7.18 4.84
CA ASP A 184 0.92 8.24 3.85
C ASP A 184 1.64 9.54 4.22
N GLY A 185 1.42 10.04 5.45
CA GLY A 185 2.10 11.26 5.94
C GLY A 185 3.62 11.18 5.96
N ASP A 186 4.21 9.97 5.95
CA ASP A 186 5.66 9.77 5.99
C ASP A 186 6.28 9.59 4.59
N CYS A 187 5.49 9.62 3.52
CA CYS A 187 5.93 9.25 2.17
C CYS A 187 6.84 10.26 1.49
N ASP A 188 6.73 11.53 1.84
CA ASP A 188 7.49 12.61 1.22
C ASP A 188 7.90 13.63 2.30
N PRO A 189 9.20 13.71 2.64
CA PRO A 189 9.65 14.66 3.63
C PRO A 189 9.55 16.12 3.16
N VAL A 190 9.42 16.38 1.87
CA VAL A 190 9.32 17.75 1.35
C VAL A 190 7.91 18.31 1.53
N GLU A 191 6.87 17.53 1.20
CA GLU A 191 5.48 18.01 1.22
C GLU A 191 4.68 17.58 2.46
N LEU A 192 5.08 16.52 3.17
CA LEU A 192 4.26 15.92 4.22
C LEU A 192 4.90 15.98 5.61
N ALA A 193 6.02 15.28 5.80
CA ALA A 193 6.66 15.14 7.11
C ALA A 193 8.18 15.33 7.02
N PRO A 194 8.70 16.55 7.25
CA PRO A 194 10.14 16.86 7.12
C PRO A 194 11.09 15.99 7.96
N ALA A 195 10.60 15.44 9.07
CA ALA A 195 11.37 14.54 9.92
C ALA A 195 11.34 13.06 9.45
N SER A 196 10.54 12.73 8.43
CA SER A 196 10.44 11.36 7.91
C SER A 196 11.74 10.94 7.22
N LEU A 197 12.28 9.81 7.66
CA LEU A 197 13.43 9.14 7.04
C LEU A 197 13.01 8.00 6.10
N SER A 198 11.73 7.62 6.11
CA SER A 198 11.20 6.49 5.33
C SER A 198 10.62 6.91 3.97
N GLY A 199 10.43 8.22 3.76
CA GLY A 199 9.86 8.77 2.54
C GLY A 199 10.87 8.97 1.41
N ILE A 200 10.36 9.34 0.24
CA ILE A 200 11.14 9.70 -0.95
C ILE A 200 10.89 11.19 -1.20
N SER A 201 11.96 12.00 -1.16
CA SER A 201 11.85 13.45 -1.37
C SER A 201 11.27 13.77 -2.75
N GLY A 202 10.18 14.53 -2.79
CA GLY A 202 9.48 14.96 -4.02
C GLY A 202 8.56 13.90 -4.61
N LEU A 203 8.23 12.83 -3.88
CA LEU A 203 7.32 11.79 -4.34
C LEU A 203 5.92 12.32 -4.65
N VAL A 204 5.39 13.25 -3.85
CA VAL A 204 4.05 13.80 -4.06
C VAL A 204 4.00 14.56 -5.38
N ASP A 205 5.05 15.32 -5.70
CA ASP A 205 5.16 16.05 -6.96
C ASP A 205 5.24 15.10 -8.17
N VAL A 206 5.94 13.96 -8.05
CA VAL A 206 5.97 12.93 -9.11
C VAL A 206 4.61 12.25 -9.32
N ALA A 207 3.80 12.15 -8.27
CA ALA A 207 2.48 11.51 -8.35
C ALA A 207 1.38 12.42 -8.91
N ARG A 208 1.67 13.71 -9.11
CA ARG A 208 0.73 14.73 -9.59
C ARG A 208 0.60 14.73 -11.11
#